data_AF-C4JKB2-F1
#
_entry.id   AF-C4JKB2-F1
#
_cell.length_a   1.000
_cell.length_b   1.000
_cell.length_c   1.000
_cell.angle_alpha   90.00
_cell.angle_beta   90.00
_cell.angle_gamma   90.00
#
_symmetry.space_group_name_H-M   'P 1'
#
loop_
_entity.id
_entity.type
_entity.pdbx_description
1 polymer ?
#
loop_
_entity_poly.entity_id
_entity_poly.type
_entity_poly.pdbx_seq_one_letter_code
_entity_poly.pdbx_strand_id
1 'polypeptide(L)'
;MSLQHRHVLHRCFVLAQSDATLRLLVGVSQTVQTSERQPIISTSEIPLMTSPTSQRPLYTYTVTPVAPAPTLMARKPGISLIRSFASMSSMMSRIHRFESSMESVYGNFSNIADPSTWVPPPKSGGHRGRYLWTDAFGVLNFLTLHKENQSSDGKYLMFAKRLVLTVHDVLGRTRDGQSRLPGATDEEPLGGGLRIGKESETGSDGDGQYHHYLTVWMFALNRLAMAAGEPAFNRQAVSLAKAIHPHFFLNRTSSHPRMVWKVAMDLSRPLVASEGNLDPIDGYVVFRLLQSSALNYGGGPVLEEEIDDYKRVMARKGKHYVSSDTLDLGMTLWTAHWLSGREDWATDLGNRCILQIRDLFDREGYLDTPVRFRLAFREFGTCLGIGCMFDPGSKSEVALDLKSRSEEILSQWEKYTSSALTPEDLKPITRVMNSTALIPGAFKAGFFGREPIRDLEEGIPIMHLHEGAVLGRMYIAYTVANAISSPEAWGKAVTVSSDTDEVVESTDAVNTAYLFEKRMEPDPCHE
;
A
#
# COMPACT_ATOMS: atom_id res chain seq x y z
N MET A 1 -44.48 4.03 13.38
CA MET A 1 -44.39 4.94 12.22
C MET A 1 -43.12 5.77 12.42
N SER A 2 -41.93 5.21 12.19
CA SER A 2 -41.21 5.16 10.89
C SER A 2 -41.16 6.51 10.18
N LEU A 3 -40.03 7.22 10.20
CA LEU A 3 -38.94 7.14 9.20
C LEU A 3 -39.41 7.39 7.76
N GLN A 4 -39.13 8.61 7.25
CA GLN A 4 -39.04 9.04 5.85
C GLN A 4 -38.78 10.56 5.87
N HIS A 5 -37.71 11.17 5.36
CA HIS A 5 -37.04 11.14 4.04
C HIS A 5 -35.58 11.63 4.21
N ARG A 6 -34.51 10.98 3.71
CA ARG A 6 -34.01 10.77 2.32
C ARG A 6 -33.20 11.95 1.75
N HIS A 7 -32.11 11.59 1.05
CA HIS A 7 -31.02 12.36 0.40
C HIS A 7 -29.86 12.69 1.36
N VAL A 8 -28.70 12.02 1.33
CA VAL A 8 -27.80 11.77 0.19
C VAL A 8 -27.16 10.37 0.27
N LEU A 9 -27.24 9.62 -0.83
CA LEU A 9 -26.61 8.31 -1.05
C LEU A 9 -25.63 8.43 -2.24
N HIS A 10 -24.59 7.58 -2.22
CA HIS A 10 -23.68 7.20 -3.32
C HIS A 10 -22.54 8.16 -3.72
N ARG A 11 -21.30 7.78 -3.35
CA ARG A 11 -20.15 7.52 -4.27
C ARG A 11 -18.87 7.08 -3.53
N CYS A 12 -18.13 6.18 -4.18
CA CYS A 12 -16.78 5.65 -3.86
C CYS A 12 -16.69 4.45 -2.90
N PHE A 13 -16.89 3.26 -3.47
CA PHE A 13 -16.60 1.94 -2.90
C PHE A 13 -15.76 1.16 -3.93
N VAL A 14 -14.43 1.19 -3.88
CA VAL A 14 -13.57 0.25 -4.64
C VAL A 14 -12.19 0.15 -3.98
N LEU A 15 -12.00 -0.89 -3.15
CA LEU A 15 -10.90 -1.86 -3.20
C LEU A 15 -11.17 -2.93 -2.14
N ALA A 16 -11.60 -4.10 -2.61
CA ALA A 16 -11.98 -5.29 -1.85
C ALA A 16 -13.20 -5.15 -0.90
N GLN A 17 -14.39 -4.87 -1.45
CA GLN A 17 -15.57 -5.61 -1.01
C GLN A 17 -15.64 -6.89 -1.84
N SER A 18 -15.28 -8.00 -1.22
CA SER A 18 -15.75 -9.33 -1.60
C SER A 18 -15.44 -10.28 -0.45
N ASP A 19 -16.12 -10.12 0.68
CA ASP A 19 -16.74 -11.29 1.29
C ASP A 19 -17.92 -10.87 2.18
N ALA A 20 -19.07 -11.47 1.91
CA ALA A 20 -20.31 -11.27 2.65
C ALA A 20 -20.49 -12.45 3.60
N THR A 21 -19.83 -12.42 4.76
CA THR A 21 -20.21 -13.27 5.90
C THR A 21 -20.15 -12.47 7.20
N LEU A 22 -21.18 -11.64 7.43
CA LEU A 22 -21.51 -11.15 8.77
C LEU A 22 -23.02 -10.88 8.87
N ARG A 23 -23.78 -11.97 8.89
CA ARG A 23 -25.13 -12.01 9.45
C ARG A 23 -25.22 -13.17 10.42
N LEU A 24 -24.97 -12.91 11.69
CA LEU A 24 -25.59 -13.55 12.87
C LEU A 24 -24.81 -13.12 14.12
N LEU A 25 -25.38 -12.20 14.90
CA LEU A 25 -25.38 -12.19 16.38
C LEU A 25 -25.86 -10.83 16.91
N VAL A 26 -27.15 -10.50 16.67
CA VAL A 26 -27.98 -9.81 17.67
C VAL A 26 -29.42 -10.26 17.41
N GLY A 27 -29.77 -11.45 17.89
CA GLY A 27 -31.16 -11.84 18.08
C GLY A 27 -31.57 -11.46 19.49
N VAL A 28 -32.12 -10.27 19.67
CA VAL A 28 -32.90 -9.94 20.88
C VAL A 28 -34.28 -9.52 20.43
N SER A 29 -35.17 -10.51 20.40
CA SER A 29 -36.61 -10.31 20.26
C SER A 29 -37.14 -9.74 21.58
N GLN A 30 -37.73 -8.55 21.56
CA GLN A 30 -38.56 -8.05 22.65
C GLN A 30 -40.01 -8.45 22.38
N THR A 31 -40.62 -9.18 23.32
CA THR A 31 -42.05 -9.03 23.63
C THR A 31 -42.34 -9.36 25.09
N VAL A 32 -43.13 -8.45 25.66
CA VAL A 32 -43.58 -8.19 27.04
C VAL A 32 -44.50 -9.28 27.62
N GLN A 33 -44.42 -9.53 28.94
CA GLN A 33 -45.55 -9.53 29.93
C GLN A 33 -45.09 -10.01 31.32
N THR A 34 -44.97 -9.11 32.31
CA THR A 34 -45.89 -8.89 33.47
C THR A 34 -46.04 -10.07 34.44
N SER A 35 -45.53 -9.94 35.68
CA SER A 35 -46.33 -9.61 36.88
C SER A 35 -45.68 -10.06 38.20
N GLU A 36 -45.64 -9.11 39.15
CA GLU A 36 -45.97 -9.25 40.58
C GLU A 36 -45.08 -9.97 41.62
N ARG A 37 -44.87 -9.19 42.71
CA ARG A 37 -44.74 -9.51 44.16
C ARG A 37 -43.35 -9.67 44.80
N GLN A 38 -42.91 -8.54 45.35
CA GLN A 38 -42.21 -8.27 46.62
C GLN A 38 -42.74 -9.04 47.87
N PRO A 39 -42.25 -8.83 49.12
CA PRO A 39 -41.05 -8.12 49.65
C PRO A 39 -40.28 -8.98 50.72
N ILE A 40 -39.20 -8.57 51.42
CA ILE A 40 -39.21 -7.85 52.72
C ILE A 40 -37.79 -7.91 53.39
N ILE A 41 -37.26 -6.74 53.80
CA ILE A 41 -36.51 -6.39 55.05
C ILE A 41 -35.07 -6.98 55.22
N SER A 42 -34.00 -6.29 55.67
CA SER A 42 -33.82 -5.11 56.54
C SER A 42 -32.40 -4.55 56.49
N THR A 43 -32.28 -3.21 56.67
CA THR A 43 -31.31 -2.44 57.53
C THR A 43 -29.79 -2.66 57.37
N SER A 44 -28.91 -1.66 57.42
CA SER A 44 -29.01 -0.24 57.79
C SER A 44 -27.69 0.48 57.45
N GLU A 45 -27.84 1.66 56.86
CA GLU A 45 -27.23 2.96 57.25
C GLU A 45 -25.70 3.16 57.41
N ILE A 46 -25.20 3.93 56.44
CA ILE A 46 -24.25 5.07 56.42
C ILE A 46 -24.11 5.81 57.78
N PRO A 47 -22.94 6.44 58.06
CA PRO A 47 -22.89 7.90 57.88
C PRO A 47 -21.58 8.48 57.32
N LEU A 48 -21.78 9.70 56.82
CA LEU A 48 -20.91 10.70 56.21
C LEU A 48 -19.87 11.35 57.16
N MET A 49 -19.05 12.26 56.57
CA MET A 49 -18.23 13.35 57.15
C MET A 49 -16.79 12.97 57.59
N THR A 50 -15.70 13.72 57.36
CA THR A 50 -15.45 15.16 57.10
C THR A 50 -13.99 15.35 56.58
N SER A 51 -13.72 16.47 55.90
CA SER A 51 -12.34 16.98 55.63
C SER A 51 -11.65 17.47 56.91
N PRO A 52 -10.29 17.52 56.96
CA PRO A 52 -9.64 18.83 56.88
C PRO A 52 -8.22 18.87 56.23
N THR A 53 -7.80 20.12 56.04
CA THR A 53 -6.58 20.78 55.55
C THR A 53 -5.19 20.37 56.05
N SER A 54 -4.19 20.66 55.19
CA SER A 54 -2.87 21.28 55.46
C SER A 54 -1.72 20.45 56.09
N GLN A 55 -0.61 20.28 55.34
CA GLN A 55 0.73 20.85 55.63
C GLN A 55 1.81 20.34 54.65
N ARG A 56 2.66 21.25 54.15
CA ARG A 56 3.90 20.98 53.39
C ARG A 56 5.04 20.59 54.34
N PRO A 57 6.07 19.88 53.85
CA PRO A 57 7.44 20.16 54.27
C PRO A 57 8.39 20.48 53.12
N LEU A 58 9.32 21.38 53.46
CA LEU A 58 10.48 21.84 52.70
C LEU A 58 11.52 20.71 52.56
N TYR A 59 12.17 20.63 51.40
CA TYR A 59 13.47 19.95 51.28
C TYR A 59 14.52 20.90 50.71
N THR A 60 15.65 20.88 51.40
CA THR A 60 16.85 21.71 51.30
C THR A 60 17.70 21.33 50.09
N TYR A 61 18.27 22.35 49.44
CA TYR A 61 19.23 22.22 48.35
C TYR A 61 20.63 21.91 48.89
N THR A 62 21.30 20.91 48.32
CA THR A 62 22.75 20.70 48.47
C THR A 62 23.39 20.70 47.08
N VAL A 63 24.26 21.69 46.85
CA VAL A 63 25.05 21.87 45.64
C VAL A 63 26.29 20.99 45.75
N THR A 64 26.54 20.14 44.75
CA THR A 64 27.81 19.40 44.59
C THR A 64 28.59 19.94 43.38
N PRO A 65 29.93 20.02 43.45
CA PRO A 65 30.75 20.71 42.47
C PRO A 65 31.00 19.92 41.17
N VAL A 66 31.15 20.68 40.09
CA VAL A 66 31.39 20.26 38.69
C VAL A 66 32.74 19.55 38.53
N ALA A 67 32.74 18.36 37.92
CA ALA A 67 33.93 17.66 37.47
C ALA A 67 34.23 17.99 35.97
N PRO A 68 35.51 18.03 35.55
CA PRO A 68 35.89 18.51 34.22
C PRO A 68 35.59 17.50 33.10
N ALA A 69 35.39 18.02 31.89
CA ALA A 69 35.03 17.31 30.68
C ALA A 69 36.02 16.17 30.31
N PRO A 70 35.54 15.00 29.84
CA PRO A 70 36.42 13.96 29.34
C PRO A 70 36.89 14.27 27.91
N THR A 71 38.21 14.23 27.77
CA THR A 71 39.01 14.20 26.55
C THR A 71 38.47 13.19 25.52
N LEU A 72 38.57 13.57 24.24
CA LEU A 72 38.24 12.80 23.04
C LEU A 72 38.81 11.35 23.12
N MET A 73 37.97 10.39 23.50
CA MET A 73 38.31 8.96 23.48
C MET A 73 38.09 8.39 22.08
N ALA A 74 39.12 7.74 21.54
CA ALA A 74 39.07 6.97 20.31
C ALA A 74 37.88 5.99 20.31
N ARG A 75 37.15 5.92 19.18
CA ARG A 75 36.04 4.99 18.97
C ARG A 75 36.48 3.56 19.32
N LYS A 76 35.93 3.00 20.40
CA LYS A 76 36.13 1.59 20.77
C LYS A 76 35.57 0.68 19.66
N PRO A 77 36.37 -0.23 19.08
CA PRO A 77 35.94 -1.10 17.96
C PRO A 77 34.81 -2.09 18.34
N GLY A 78 34.52 -2.30 19.62
CA GLY A 78 33.51 -3.25 20.09
C GLY A 78 32.04 -2.87 19.86
N ILE A 79 31.69 -1.57 19.85
CA ILE A 79 30.28 -1.13 19.71
C ILE A 79 29.77 -1.35 18.28
N SER A 80 30.64 -1.17 17.28
CA SER A 80 30.30 -1.41 15.86
C SER A 80 30.05 -2.90 15.59
N LEU A 81 30.87 -3.76 16.18
CA LEU A 81 30.75 -5.20 16.00
C LEU A 81 29.47 -5.74 16.64
N ILE A 82 29.14 -5.31 17.87
CA ILE A 82 27.89 -5.69 18.56
C ILE A 82 26.64 -5.19 17.80
N ARG A 83 26.67 -3.96 17.27
CA ARG A 83 25.57 -3.43 16.43
C ARG A 83 25.43 -4.20 15.12
N SER A 84 26.54 -4.59 14.50
CA SER A 84 26.54 -5.44 13.29
C SER A 84 25.94 -6.82 13.57
N PHE A 85 26.34 -7.46 14.67
CA PHE A 85 25.78 -8.76 15.08
C PHE A 85 24.29 -8.67 15.43
N ALA A 86 23.86 -7.63 16.15
CA ALA A 86 22.44 -7.42 16.46
C ALA A 86 21.60 -7.15 15.21
N SER A 87 22.12 -6.37 14.26
CA SER A 87 21.49 -6.11 12.97
C SER A 87 21.38 -7.38 12.12
N MET A 88 22.43 -8.20 12.07
CA MET A 88 22.41 -9.49 11.37
C MET A 88 21.41 -10.47 12.02
N SER A 89 21.40 -10.57 13.35
CA SER A 89 20.46 -11.42 14.10
C SER A 89 19.00 -11.01 13.84
N SER A 90 18.71 -9.71 13.87
CA SER A 90 17.40 -9.17 13.54
C SER A 90 16.99 -9.48 12.09
N MET A 91 17.91 -9.34 11.13
CA MET A 91 17.65 -9.68 9.72
C MET A 91 17.38 -11.18 9.53
N MET A 92 18.20 -12.05 10.15
CA MET A 92 17.98 -13.50 10.09
C MET A 92 16.62 -13.89 10.70
N SER A 93 16.21 -13.23 11.79
CA SER A 93 14.88 -13.40 12.37
C SER A 93 13.76 -12.99 11.39
N ARG A 94 13.91 -11.88 10.67
CA ARG A 94 12.94 -11.44 9.64
C ARG A 94 12.87 -12.43 8.47
N ILE A 95 14.01 -12.88 7.94
CA ILE A 95 14.05 -13.86 6.84
C ILE A 95 13.38 -15.17 7.28
N HIS A 96 13.61 -15.65 8.51
CA HIS A 96 12.95 -16.85 9.01
C HIS A 96 11.42 -16.68 9.11
N ARG A 97 10.93 -15.54 9.62
CA ARG A 97 9.49 -15.22 9.66
C ARG A 97 8.88 -15.09 8.26
N PHE A 98 9.64 -14.51 7.34
CA PHE A 98 9.28 -14.39 5.93
C PHE A 98 9.08 -15.78 5.31
N GLU A 99 10.07 -16.66 5.48
CA GLU A 99 10.05 -18.02 4.95
C GLU A 99 8.92 -18.84 5.58
N SER A 100 8.75 -18.79 6.90
CA SER A 100 7.67 -19.50 7.60
C SER A 100 6.28 -19.09 7.11
N SER A 101 6.08 -17.79 6.84
CA SER A 101 4.82 -17.31 6.26
C SER A 101 4.60 -17.87 4.85
N MET A 102 5.65 -17.91 4.02
CA MET A 102 5.60 -18.51 2.68
C MET A 102 5.33 -20.02 2.73
N GLU A 103 5.98 -20.77 3.63
CA GLU A 103 5.80 -22.22 3.78
C GLU A 103 4.37 -22.59 4.19
N SER A 104 3.68 -21.71 4.94
CA SER A 104 2.28 -21.94 5.32
C SER A 104 1.32 -21.97 4.12
N VAL A 105 1.68 -21.28 3.04
CA VAL A 105 0.92 -21.24 1.78
C VAL A 105 1.47 -22.24 0.78
N TYR A 106 2.79 -22.29 0.59
CA TYR A 106 3.44 -23.03 -0.49
C TYR A 106 4.08 -24.36 -0.06
N GLY A 107 3.89 -24.77 1.19
CA GLY A 107 4.40 -26.02 1.74
C GLY A 107 5.83 -25.87 2.29
N ASN A 108 6.27 -26.87 3.07
CA ASN A 108 7.60 -26.87 3.67
C ASN A 108 8.68 -27.02 2.58
N PHE A 109 9.57 -26.05 2.46
CA PHE A 109 10.58 -26.00 1.42
C PHE A 109 11.76 -26.92 1.69
N SER A 110 12.07 -27.17 2.97
CA SER A 110 13.16 -28.05 3.39
C SER A 110 12.90 -29.52 3.05
N ASN A 111 11.63 -29.91 2.89
CA ASN A 111 11.24 -31.26 2.52
C ASN A 111 11.32 -31.54 1.01
N ILE A 112 11.65 -30.53 0.19
CA ILE A 112 11.68 -30.65 -1.27
C ILE A 112 13.10 -30.94 -1.71
N ALA A 113 13.36 -32.20 -2.08
CA ALA A 113 14.68 -32.62 -2.56
C ALA A 113 15.02 -32.04 -3.94
N ASP A 114 14.06 -32.02 -4.86
CA ASP A 114 14.24 -31.50 -6.22
C ASP A 114 13.21 -30.38 -6.51
N PRO A 115 13.65 -29.11 -6.48
CA PRO A 115 12.79 -27.96 -6.78
C PRO A 115 12.14 -27.99 -8.16
N SER A 116 12.72 -28.68 -9.15
CA SER A 116 12.19 -28.75 -10.51
C SER A 116 10.92 -29.59 -10.63
N THR A 117 10.74 -30.55 -9.71
CA THR A 117 9.55 -31.41 -9.63
C THR A 117 8.46 -30.84 -8.73
N TRP A 118 8.76 -29.76 -7.99
CA TRP A 118 7.81 -29.17 -7.07
C TRP A 118 6.54 -28.68 -7.79
N VAL A 119 5.40 -28.99 -7.19
CA VAL A 119 4.09 -28.49 -7.58
C VAL A 119 3.57 -27.69 -6.39
N PRO A 120 3.19 -26.42 -6.57
CA PRO A 120 2.69 -25.62 -5.47
C PRO A 120 1.42 -26.27 -4.91
N PRO A 121 1.28 -26.43 -3.58
CA PRO A 121 0.06 -26.96 -3.01
C PRO A 121 -1.13 -26.05 -3.35
N PRO A 122 -2.37 -26.57 -3.40
CA PRO A 122 -3.57 -25.80 -3.77
C PRO A 122 -4.07 -24.94 -2.59
N LYS A 123 -3.18 -24.16 -1.97
CA LYS A 123 -3.42 -23.41 -0.73
C LYS A 123 -3.32 -21.89 -0.89
N SER A 124 -3.14 -21.38 -2.10
CA SER A 124 -3.16 -19.93 -2.39
C SER A 124 -4.56 -19.30 -2.26
N GLY A 125 -5.58 -20.12 -1.99
CA GLY A 125 -6.99 -19.76 -2.00
C GLY A 125 -7.58 -19.84 -3.42
N GLY A 126 -8.90 -19.62 -3.53
CA GLY A 126 -9.58 -19.54 -4.82
C GLY A 126 -9.79 -20.88 -5.53
N HIS A 127 -10.52 -20.80 -6.64
CA HIS A 127 -10.95 -21.93 -7.44
C HIS A 127 -9.75 -22.75 -7.94
N ARG A 128 -9.75 -24.05 -7.63
CA ARG A 128 -8.63 -25.00 -7.87
C ARG A 128 -7.34 -24.64 -7.13
N GLY A 129 -7.46 -23.92 -6.01
CA GLY A 129 -6.37 -23.59 -5.11
C GLY A 129 -5.39 -22.54 -5.63
N ARG A 130 -5.83 -21.69 -6.56
CA ARG A 130 -5.07 -20.58 -7.12
C ARG A 130 -5.87 -19.28 -7.07
N TYR A 131 -5.19 -18.22 -6.65
CA TYR A 131 -5.74 -16.88 -6.58
C TYR A 131 -4.67 -15.89 -7.04
N LEU A 132 -4.96 -15.17 -8.14
CA LEU A 132 -3.92 -14.50 -8.92
C LEU A 132 -3.08 -13.51 -8.10
N TRP A 133 -3.71 -12.76 -7.19
CA TRP A 133 -3.01 -11.84 -6.29
C TRP A 133 -2.05 -12.55 -5.35
N THR A 134 -2.52 -13.61 -4.68
CA THR A 134 -1.73 -14.39 -3.73
C THR A 134 -0.52 -14.99 -4.43
N ASP A 135 -0.71 -15.54 -5.63
CA ASP A 135 0.35 -16.17 -6.40
C ASP A 135 1.34 -15.13 -6.98
N ALA A 136 0.88 -13.93 -7.37
CA ALA A 136 1.76 -12.85 -7.83
C ALA A 136 2.73 -12.41 -6.71
N PHE A 137 2.20 -12.20 -5.51
CA PHE A 137 3.01 -11.95 -4.31
C PHE A 137 3.91 -13.15 -3.99
N GLY A 138 3.41 -14.38 -4.17
CA GLY A 138 4.20 -15.60 -3.99
C GLY A 138 5.44 -15.66 -4.88
N VAL A 139 5.28 -15.38 -6.18
CA VAL A 139 6.41 -15.30 -7.13
C VAL A 139 7.40 -14.25 -6.67
N LEU A 140 6.95 -13.01 -6.40
CA LEU A 140 7.82 -11.92 -5.95
C LEU A 140 8.57 -12.27 -4.66
N ASN A 141 7.90 -12.92 -3.72
CA ASN A 141 8.50 -13.35 -2.47
C ASN A 141 9.54 -14.47 -2.65
N PHE A 142 9.32 -15.42 -3.56
CA PHE A 142 10.34 -16.40 -3.91
C PHE A 142 11.57 -15.75 -4.55
N LEU A 143 11.39 -14.72 -5.38
CA LEU A 143 12.51 -13.97 -5.95
C LEU A 143 13.27 -13.17 -4.87
N THR A 144 12.56 -12.62 -3.89
CA THR A 144 13.17 -12.00 -2.70
C THR A 144 14.02 -13.02 -1.95
N LEU A 145 13.47 -14.20 -1.62
CA LEU A 145 14.22 -15.26 -0.94
C LEU A 145 15.42 -15.73 -1.75
N HIS A 146 15.30 -15.85 -3.07
CA HIS A 146 16.42 -16.20 -3.94
C HIS A 146 17.59 -15.22 -3.80
N LYS A 147 17.31 -13.91 -3.77
CA LYS A 147 18.36 -12.90 -3.65
C LYS A 147 18.93 -12.79 -2.23
N GLU A 148 18.08 -12.85 -1.21
CA GLU A 148 18.48 -12.73 0.20
C GLU A 148 19.18 -14.00 0.72
N ASN A 149 18.90 -15.16 0.12
CA ASN A 149 19.46 -16.45 0.52
C ASN A 149 20.24 -17.09 -0.64
N GLN A 150 21.39 -16.51 -0.98
CA GLN A 150 22.22 -16.95 -2.11
C GLN A 150 22.80 -18.36 -1.94
N SER A 151 22.88 -18.89 -0.71
CA SER A 151 23.32 -20.26 -0.43
C SER A 151 22.24 -21.32 -0.71
N SER A 152 21.04 -20.92 -1.15
CA SER A 152 19.92 -21.81 -1.41
C SER A 152 19.98 -22.57 -2.74
N ASP A 153 21.13 -22.54 -3.43
CA ASP A 153 21.38 -23.23 -4.71
C ASP A 153 20.29 -23.01 -5.77
N GLY A 154 19.74 -21.78 -5.83
CA GLY A 154 18.70 -21.41 -6.79
C GLY A 154 17.32 -22.04 -6.56
N LYS A 155 17.10 -22.76 -5.45
CA LYS A 155 15.82 -23.47 -5.20
C LYS A 155 14.59 -22.55 -5.27
N TYR A 156 14.67 -21.35 -4.68
CA TYR A 156 13.54 -20.42 -4.68
C TYR A 156 13.27 -19.83 -6.08
N LEU A 157 14.31 -19.64 -6.90
CA LEU A 157 14.12 -19.23 -8.29
C LEU A 157 13.37 -20.31 -9.07
N MET A 158 13.69 -21.59 -8.83
CA MET A 158 12.93 -22.69 -9.42
C MET A 158 11.48 -22.72 -8.92
N PHE A 159 11.22 -22.51 -7.62
CA PHE A 159 9.85 -22.39 -7.11
C PHE A 159 9.08 -21.25 -7.78
N ALA A 160 9.69 -20.08 -7.97
CA ALA A 160 9.06 -18.97 -8.71
C ALA A 160 8.64 -19.40 -10.12
N LYS A 161 9.53 -20.08 -10.87
CA LYS A 161 9.24 -20.59 -12.21
C LYS A 161 8.10 -21.63 -12.22
N ARG A 162 8.15 -22.59 -11.29
CA ARG A 162 7.11 -23.63 -11.14
C ARG A 162 5.75 -23.04 -10.77
N LEU A 163 5.73 -22.01 -9.92
CA LEU A 163 4.50 -21.30 -9.58
C LEU A 163 3.92 -20.57 -10.79
N VAL A 164 4.76 -19.86 -11.57
CA VAL A 164 4.35 -19.21 -12.83
C VAL A 164 3.70 -20.22 -13.79
N LEU A 165 4.36 -21.36 -14.05
CA LEU A 165 3.81 -22.41 -14.90
C LEU A 165 2.45 -22.90 -14.39
N THR A 166 2.35 -23.16 -13.08
CA THR A 166 1.10 -23.67 -12.50
C THR A 166 -0.03 -22.64 -12.55
N VAL A 167 0.27 -21.35 -12.38
CA VAL A 167 -0.73 -20.28 -12.54
C VAL A 167 -1.21 -20.21 -13.99
N HIS A 168 -0.31 -20.29 -14.97
CA HIS A 168 -0.70 -20.28 -16.39
C HIS A 168 -1.58 -21.49 -16.74
N ASP A 169 -1.30 -22.66 -16.17
CA ASP A 169 -2.08 -23.88 -16.41
C ASP A 169 -3.39 -23.97 -15.64
N VAL A 170 -3.56 -23.22 -14.55
CA VAL A 170 -4.82 -23.20 -13.79
C VAL A 170 -5.65 -21.97 -14.18
N LEU A 171 -5.10 -20.77 -14.05
CA LEU A 171 -5.81 -19.50 -14.24
C LEU A 171 -5.82 -19.03 -15.70
N GLY A 172 -4.93 -19.54 -16.55
CA GLY A 172 -4.95 -19.33 -18.01
C GLY A 172 -5.83 -20.33 -18.78
N ARG A 173 -6.61 -21.14 -18.07
CA ARG A 173 -7.57 -22.10 -18.62
C ARG A 173 -9.00 -21.79 -18.22
N THR A 174 -9.96 -22.35 -18.96
CA THR A 174 -11.38 -22.41 -18.57
C THR A 174 -11.52 -23.09 -17.20
N ARG A 175 -12.64 -22.85 -16.50
CA ARG A 175 -12.83 -23.34 -15.12
C ARG A 175 -12.77 -24.88 -15.02
N ASP A 176 -13.33 -25.58 -16.00
CA ASP A 176 -13.21 -27.04 -16.13
C ASP A 176 -11.76 -27.52 -16.42
N GLY A 177 -10.86 -26.61 -16.77
CA GLY A 177 -9.45 -26.85 -17.11
C GLY A 177 -9.24 -27.53 -18.46
N GLN A 178 -10.28 -27.67 -19.28
CA GLN A 178 -10.20 -28.43 -20.53
C GLN A 178 -9.49 -27.64 -21.63
N SER A 179 -9.67 -26.31 -21.66
CA SER A 179 -9.17 -25.45 -22.74
C SER A 179 -8.41 -24.25 -22.19
N ARG A 180 -7.49 -23.69 -22.98
CA ARG A 180 -6.96 -22.34 -22.74
C ARG A 180 -8.09 -21.31 -22.83
N LEU A 181 -7.91 -20.15 -22.20
CA LEU A 181 -8.85 -19.04 -22.37
C LEU A 181 -8.92 -18.58 -23.84
N PRO A 182 -10.06 -18.05 -24.32
CA PRO A 182 -10.17 -17.57 -25.69
C PRO A 182 -9.05 -16.59 -26.06
N GLY A 183 -8.35 -16.85 -27.16
CA GLY A 183 -7.18 -16.07 -27.61
C GLY A 183 -5.82 -16.62 -27.16
N ALA A 184 -5.77 -17.58 -26.22
CA ALA A 184 -4.53 -18.24 -25.80
C ALA A 184 -4.30 -19.60 -26.51
N THR A 185 -3.02 -19.97 -26.65
CA THR A 185 -2.56 -21.30 -27.10
C THR A 185 -1.61 -21.91 -26.05
N ASP A 186 -1.08 -23.11 -26.27
CA ASP A 186 -0.07 -23.66 -25.34
C ASP A 186 1.29 -22.94 -25.51
N GLU A 187 1.59 -22.44 -26.70
CA GLU A 187 2.79 -21.64 -26.98
C GLU A 187 2.65 -20.19 -26.48
N GLU A 188 1.45 -19.60 -26.55
CA GLU A 188 1.12 -18.26 -26.05
C GLU A 188 0.00 -18.34 -24.99
N PRO A 189 0.31 -18.86 -23.78
CA PRO A 189 -0.70 -19.21 -22.76
C PRO A 189 -1.40 -18.00 -22.14
N LEU A 190 -0.91 -16.79 -22.40
CA LEU A 190 -1.44 -15.54 -21.85
C LEU A 190 -2.25 -14.72 -22.86
N GLY A 191 -2.42 -15.22 -24.10
CA GLY A 191 -3.15 -14.52 -25.17
C GLY A 191 -4.64 -14.30 -24.90
N GLY A 192 -5.21 -14.98 -23.90
CA GLY A 192 -6.58 -14.80 -23.42
C GLY A 192 -6.65 -14.18 -22.03
N GLY A 193 -5.53 -13.69 -21.49
CA GLY A 193 -5.46 -13.17 -20.13
C GLY A 193 -5.33 -14.24 -19.05
N LEU A 194 -5.68 -13.88 -17.81
CA LEU A 194 -5.71 -14.80 -16.65
C LEU A 194 -6.94 -14.53 -15.80
N ARG A 195 -7.62 -15.60 -15.37
CA ARG A 195 -8.69 -15.50 -14.38
C ARG A 195 -8.14 -15.05 -13.02
N ILE A 196 -8.97 -14.35 -12.24
CA ILE A 196 -8.65 -14.02 -10.85
C ILE A 196 -8.65 -15.27 -9.95
N GLY A 197 -9.49 -16.26 -10.26
CA GLY A 197 -9.59 -17.51 -9.49
C GLY A 197 -10.60 -17.44 -8.34
N LYS A 198 -11.67 -16.64 -8.46
CA LYS A 198 -12.75 -16.65 -7.46
C LYS A 198 -13.53 -17.97 -7.50
N GLU A 199 -14.02 -18.41 -6.33
CA GLU A 199 -14.83 -19.63 -6.21
C GLU A 199 -16.15 -19.50 -6.98
N SER A 200 -16.88 -18.40 -6.77
CA SER A 200 -18.09 -18.09 -7.53
C SER A 200 -17.74 -17.79 -8.98
N GLU A 201 -18.40 -18.45 -9.93
CA GLU A 201 -18.17 -18.24 -11.37
C GLU A 201 -18.74 -16.92 -11.89
N THR A 202 -19.97 -16.59 -11.48
CA THR A 202 -20.75 -15.49 -12.07
C THR A 202 -20.95 -14.33 -11.11
N GLY A 203 -21.24 -13.15 -11.65
CA GLY A 203 -21.60 -11.94 -10.91
C GLY A 203 -20.48 -10.91 -10.83
N SER A 204 -20.77 -9.73 -10.29
CA SER A 204 -19.79 -8.65 -10.10
C SER A 204 -18.63 -9.08 -9.20
N ASP A 205 -18.85 -10.02 -8.29
CA ASP A 205 -17.89 -10.50 -7.30
C ASP A 205 -17.37 -11.91 -7.62
N GLY A 206 -17.87 -12.53 -8.70
CA GLY A 206 -17.43 -13.84 -9.18
C GLY A 206 -16.07 -13.79 -9.88
N ASP A 207 -15.75 -14.84 -10.62
CA ASP A 207 -14.53 -14.92 -11.41
C ASP A 207 -14.57 -13.93 -12.58
N GLY A 208 -13.44 -13.78 -13.25
CA GLY A 208 -13.25 -12.77 -14.30
C GLY A 208 -11.80 -12.38 -14.39
N GLN A 209 -11.53 -11.24 -15.04
CA GLN A 209 -10.19 -10.69 -15.12
C GLN A 209 -10.17 -9.28 -14.54
N TYR A 210 -9.20 -9.04 -13.65
CA TYR A 210 -9.05 -7.79 -12.89
C TYR A 210 -7.80 -7.10 -13.39
N HIS A 211 -7.95 -5.85 -13.84
CA HIS A 211 -6.83 -5.12 -14.43
C HIS A 211 -5.65 -5.01 -13.46
N HIS A 212 -5.91 -4.53 -12.24
CA HIS A 212 -4.92 -4.39 -11.18
C HIS A 212 -4.20 -5.70 -10.82
N TYR A 213 -4.88 -6.85 -10.87
CA TYR A 213 -4.25 -8.13 -10.52
C TYR A 213 -3.35 -8.61 -11.67
N LEU A 214 -3.79 -8.39 -12.90
CA LEU A 214 -3.02 -8.69 -14.10
C LEU A 214 -1.76 -7.83 -14.16
N THR A 215 -1.81 -6.55 -13.80
CA THR A 215 -0.62 -5.68 -13.77
C THR A 215 0.39 -6.13 -12.71
N VAL A 216 -0.05 -6.54 -11.51
CA VAL A 216 0.86 -7.11 -10.49
C VAL A 216 1.47 -8.44 -10.99
N TRP A 217 0.71 -9.27 -11.73
CA TRP A 217 1.26 -10.49 -12.33
C TRP A 217 2.28 -10.19 -13.44
N MET A 218 2.00 -9.24 -14.33
CA MET A 218 2.96 -8.74 -15.33
C MET A 218 4.25 -8.25 -14.66
N PHE A 219 4.11 -7.51 -13.57
CA PHE A 219 5.24 -7.06 -12.76
C PHE A 219 6.03 -8.26 -12.21
N ALA A 220 5.38 -9.27 -11.65
CA ALA A 220 6.05 -10.48 -11.17
C ALA A 220 6.84 -11.22 -12.27
N LEU A 221 6.27 -11.36 -13.48
CA LEU A 221 6.95 -11.94 -14.63
C LEU A 221 8.16 -11.11 -15.07
N ASN A 222 8.05 -9.79 -15.06
CA ASN A 222 9.14 -8.88 -15.35
C ASN A 222 10.29 -9.03 -14.34
N ARG A 223 9.98 -9.08 -13.05
CA ARG A 223 10.97 -9.30 -11.98
C ARG A 223 11.62 -10.68 -12.11
N LEU A 224 10.86 -11.72 -12.46
CA LEU A 224 11.40 -13.06 -12.73
C LEU A 224 12.36 -13.05 -13.92
N ALA A 225 12.05 -12.30 -15.00
CA ALA A 225 12.95 -12.14 -16.14
C ALA A 225 14.32 -11.60 -15.70
N MET A 226 14.33 -10.58 -14.83
CA MET A 226 15.56 -9.99 -14.30
C MET A 226 16.32 -10.94 -13.38
N ALA A 227 15.62 -11.57 -12.43
CA ALA A 227 16.25 -12.47 -11.47
C ALA A 227 16.84 -13.73 -12.13
N ALA A 228 16.18 -14.26 -13.18
CA ALA A 228 16.64 -15.42 -13.92
C ALA A 228 17.61 -15.08 -15.07
N GLY A 229 17.71 -13.81 -15.48
CA GLY A 229 18.39 -13.45 -16.72
C GLY A 229 17.71 -14.00 -17.98
N GLU A 230 16.40 -14.23 -17.93
CA GLU A 230 15.62 -14.90 -18.98
C GLU A 230 14.57 -13.95 -19.59
N PRO A 231 14.85 -13.32 -20.74
CA PRO A 231 13.95 -12.34 -21.36
C PRO A 231 12.57 -12.87 -21.73
N ALA A 232 12.41 -14.20 -21.82
CA ALA A 232 11.16 -14.87 -22.16
C ALA A 232 10.02 -14.51 -21.20
N PHE A 233 10.29 -14.36 -19.90
CA PHE A 233 9.26 -13.99 -18.93
C PHE A 233 8.75 -12.55 -19.14
N ASN A 234 9.63 -11.62 -19.54
CA ASN A 234 9.18 -10.27 -19.90
C ASN A 234 8.36 -10.27 -21.20
N ARG A 235 8.72 -11.13 -22.17
CA ARG A 235 7.90 -11.30 -23.39
C ARG A 235 6.50 -11.83 -23.07
N GLN A 236 6.39 -12.78 -22.15
CA GLN A 236 5.08 -13.25 -21.66
C GLN A 236 4.28 -12.12 -20.99
N ALA A 237 4.92 -11.29 -20.15
CA ALA A 237 4.27 -10.13 -19.55
C ALA A 237 3.75 -9.14 -20.61
N VAL A 238 4.54 -8.87 -21.66
CA VAL A 238 4.15 -8.03 -22.80
C VAL A 238 3.01 -8.67 -23.60
N SER A 239 3.04 -9.98 -23.84
CA SER A 239 1.96 -10.73 -24.50
C SER A 239 0.65 -10.59 -23.72
N LEU A 240 0.69 -10.77 -22.39
CA LEU A 240 -0.45 -10.56 -21.51
C LEU A 240 -0.97 -9.10 -21.56
N ALA A 241 -0.06 -8.12 -21.54
CA ALA A 241 -0.39 -6.70 -21.61
C ALA A 241 -1.17 -6.37 -22.88
N LYS A 242 -0.69 -6.82 -24.04
CA LYS A 242 -1.35 -6.63 -25.34
C LYS A 242 -2.69 -7.34 -25.43
N ALA A 243 -2.77 -8.57 -24.92
CA ALA A 243 -3.99 -9.37 -24.97
C ALA A 243 -5.14 -8.69 -24.22
N ILE A 244 -4.88 -8.18 -23.02
CA ILE A 244 -5.95 -7.68 -22.15
C ILE A 244 -6.28 -6.20 -22.40
N HIS A 245 -5.31 -5.39 -22.83
CA HIS A 245 -5.44 -3.94 -22.88
C HIS A 245 -6.69 -3.44 -23.63
N PRO A 246 -7.03 -3.91 -24.86
CA PRO A 246 -8.20 -3.43 -25.59
C PRO A 246 -9.53 -3.65 -24.84
N HIS A 247 -9.61 -4.67 -23.99
CA HIS A 247 -10.85 -5.09 -23.31
C HIS A 247 -11.13 -4.29 -22.04
N PHE A 248 -10.09 -3.71 -21.43
CA PHE A 248 -10.22 -2.89 -20.23
C PHE A 248 -10.49 -1.41 -20.54
N PHE A 249 -10.46 -1.00 -21.82
CA PHE A 249 -10.68 0.38 -22.24
C PHE A 249 -12.03 0.59 -22.92
N LEU A 250 -12.74 1.65 -22.53
CA LEU A 250 -13.95 2.14 -23.16
C LEU A 250 -13.65 3.41 -23.96
N ASN A 251 -14.17 3.49 -25.19
CA ASN A 251 -13.94 4.60 -26.10
C ASN A 251 -12.44 4.92 -26.26
N ARG A 252 -11.61 3.88 -26.40
CA ARG A 252 -10.14 3.95 -26.43
C ARG A 252 -9.60 4.98 -27.44
N THR A 253 -10.21 5.07 -28.60
CA THR A 253 -9.78 5.99 -29.67
C THR A 253 -10.16 7.46 -29.42
N SER A 254 -11.00 7.74 -28.42
CA SER A 254 -11.39 9.12 -28.06
C SER A 254 -10.26 9.85 -27.32
N SER A 255 -10.37 11.17 -27.21
CA SER A 255 -9.45 11.97 -26.38
C SER A 255 -9.66 11.79 -24.88
N HIS A 256 -10.77 11.15 -24.46
CA HIS A 256 -11.16 10.95 -23.07
C HIS A 256 -11.48 9.48 -22.79
N PRO A 257 -10.53 8.56 -23.02
CA PRO A 257 -10.76 7.14 -22.78
C PRO A 257 -11.06 6.91 -21.29
N ARG A 258 -11.85 5.87 -21.03
CA ARG A 258 -12.11 5.37 -19.68
C ARG A 258 -11.66 3.95 -19.56
N MET A 259 -11.46 3.50 -18.32
CA MET A 259 -11.16 2.12 -18.04
C MET A 259 -12.30 1.47 -17.25
N VAL A 260 -12.42 0.15 -17.38
CA VAL A 260 -13.16 -0.67 -16.42
C VAL A 260 -12.16 -1.45 -15.57
N TRP A 261 -12.49 -1.74 -14.32
CA TRP A 261 -11.57 -2.49 -13.45
C TRP A 261 -11.71 -4.01 -13.58
N LYS A 262 -12.85 -4.48 -14.10
CA LYS A 262 -13.17 -5.91 -14.22
C LYS A 262 -13.94 -6.26 -15.48
N VAL A 263 -13.49 -7.31 -16.15
CA VAL A 263 -14.11 -7.91 -17.34
C VAL A 263 -14.40 -9.40 -17.13
N ALA A 264 -15.20 -9.98 -18.02
CA ALA A 264 -15.52 -11.40 -18.02
C ALA A 264 -14.26 -12.27 -18.24
N MET A 265 -14.32 -13.55 -17.84
CA MET A 265 -13.18 -14.47 -17.96
C MET A 265 -12.67 -14.62 -19.39
N ASP A 266 -13.56 -14.52 -20.37
CA ASP A 266 -13.30 -14.60 -21.81
C ASP A 266 -13.03 -13.24 -22.46
N LEU A 267 -12.88 -12.17 -21.66
CA LEU A 267 -12.67 -10.78 -22.11
C LEU A 267 -13.82 -10.20 -22.97
N SER A 268 -14.97 -10.88 -23.08
CA SER A 268 -16.06 -10.50 -24.00
C SER A 268 -16.79 -9.21 -23.63
N ARG A 269 -16.84 -8.88 -22.33
CA ARG A 269 -17.59 -7.72 -21.82
C ARG A 269 -17.09 -7.25 -20.45
N PRO A 270 -17.28 -5.96 -20.12
CA PRO A 270 -17.16 -5.48 -18.75
C PRO A 270 -18.14 -6.17 -17.81
N LEU A 271 -17.69 -6.51 -16.60
CA LEU A 271 -18.57 -6.98 -15.51
C LEU A 271 -18.93 -5.85 -14.55
N VAL A 272 -18.02 -4.88 -14.39
CA VAL A 272 -18.25 -3.69 -13.57
C VAL A 272 -17.76 -2.48 -14.33
N ALA A 273 -18.67 -1.53 -14.59
CA ALA A 273 -18.42 -0.38 -15.44
C ALA A 273 -17.74 0.81 -14.74
N SER A 274 -17.49 0.71 -13.43
CA SER A 274 -16.70 1.73 -12.71
C SER A 274 -15.22 1.63 -13.09
N GLU A 275 -14.48 2.70 -12.84
CA GLU A 275 -13.03 2.72 -13.03
C GLU A 275 -12.35 2.40 -11.69
N GLY A 276 -11.28 1.61 -11.70
CA GLY A 276 -10.43 1.46 -10.53
C GLY A 276 -9.66 2.75 -10.25
N ASN A 277 -9.34 2.97 -8.97
CA ASN A 277 -8.52 4.11 -8.56
C ASN A 277 -7.10 3.96 -9.11
N LEU A 278 -6.49 2.79 -8.89
CA LEU A 278 -5.10 2.51 -9.21
C LEU A 278 -4.87 1.99 -10.62
N ASP A 279 -5.86 1.36 -11.25
CA ASP A 279 -5.72 0.72 -12.57
C ASP A 279 -4.98 1.59 -13.62
N PRO A 280 -5.28 2.90 -13.78
CA PRO A 280 -4.57 3.72 -14.76
C PRO A 280 -3.11 3.96 -14.39
N ILE A 281 -2.82 4.11 -13.09
CA ILE A 281 -1.48 4.41 -12.57
C ILE A 281 -0.61 3.16 -12.63
N ASP A 282 -1.14 2.01 -12.20
CA ASP A 282 -0.42 0.74 -12.27
C ASP A 282 -0.18 0.32 -13.72
N GLY A 283 -1.20 0.49 -14.57
CA GLY A 283 -1.06 0.27 -16.01
C GLY A 283 0.06 1.11 -16.60
N TYR A 284 0.07 2.41 -16.32
CA TYR A 284 1.11 3.33 -16.78
C TYR A 284 2.53 2.90 -16.34
N VAL A 285 2.71 2.64 -15.04
CA VAL A 285 4.03 2.30 -14.47
C VAL A 285 4.50 0.93 -14.94
N VAL A 286 3.65 -0.10 -14.84
CA VAL A 286 4.02 -1.49 -15.18
C VAL A 286 4.31 -1.60 -16.67
N PHE A 287 3.50 -1.01 -17.55
CA PHE A 287 3.74 -1.11 -19.00
C PHE A 287 5.05 -0.43 -19.39
N ARG A 288 5.42 0.68 -18.75
CA ARG A 288 6.74 1.29 -18.92
C ARG A 288 7.89 0.40 -18.42
N LEU A 289 7.73 -0.29 -17.30
CA LEU A 289 8.72 -1.28 -16.82
C LEU A 289 8.90 -2.42 -17.84
N LEU A 290 7.81 -2.94 -18.40
CA LEU A 290 7.84 -4.00 -19.41
C LEU A 290 8.54 -3.56 -20.69
N GLN A 291 8.17 -2.38 -21.22
CA GLN A 291 8.78 -1.81 -22.42
C GLN A 291 10.28 -1.55 -22.22
N SER A 292 10.63 -0.95 -21.08
CA SER A 292 12.02 -0.65 -20.76
C SER A 292 12.86 -1.93 -20.65
N SER A 293 12.31 -2.98 -20.05
CA SER A 293 12.97 -4.29 -19.96
C SER A 293 13.11 -4.93 -21.34
N ALA A 294 12.11 -4.80 -22.22
CA ALA A 294 12.20 -5.28 -23.60
C ALA A 294 13.36 -4.60 -24.36
N LEU A 295 13.48 -3.27 -24.24
CA LEU A 295 14.59 -2.50 -24.80
C LEU A 295 15.95 -2.92 -24.23
N ASN A 296 16.03 -3.17 -22.91
CA ASN A 296 17.26 -3.62 -22.25
C ASN A 296 17.72 -5.00 -22.74
N TYR A 297 16.79 -5.88 -23.08
CA TYR A 297 17.09 -7.20 -23.66
C TYR A 297 17.34 -7.17 -25.19
N GLY A 298 17.57 -5.98 -25.77
CA GLY A 298 17.85 -5.81 -27.20
C GLY A 298 16.61 -5.88 -28.09
N GLY A 299 15.41 -5.84 -27.51
CA GLY A 299 14.16 -5.68 -28.25
C GLY A 299 13.87 -4.23 -28.65
N GLY A 300 12.73 -4.02 -29.31
CA GLY A 300 12.23 -2.68 -29.67
C GLY A 300 11.20 -2.13 -28.67
N PRO A 301 10.64 -0.93 -28.95
CA PRO A 301 9.43 -0.46 -28.28
C PRO A 301 8.28 -1.45 -28.53
N VAL A 302 7.48 -1.72 -27.50
CA VAL A 302 6.47 -2.81 -27.54
C VAL A 302 5.09 -2.39 -27.07
N LEU A 303 4.96 -1.31 -26.29
CA LEU A 303 3.72 -0.92 -25.59
C LEU A 303 3.47 0.60 -25.65
N GLU A 304 4.02 1.31 -26.64
CA GLU A 304 3.93 2.78 -26.71
C GLU A 304 2.49 3.28 -26.76
N GLU A 305 1.64 2.66 -27.58
CA GLU A 305 0.23 3.00 -27.70
C GLU A 305 -0.53 2.79 -26.39
N GLU A 306 -0.31 1.65 -25.73
CA GLU A 306 -0.95 1.32 -24.46
C GLU A 306 -0.50 2.26 -23.33
N ILE A 307 0.78 2.61 -23.29
CA ILE A 307 1.32 3.59 -22.32
C ILE A 307 0.65 4.96 -22.52
N ASP A 308 0.49 5.41 -23.76
CA ASP A 308 -0.16 6.68 -24.07
C ASP A 308 -1.67 6.66 -23.77
N ASP A 309 -2.32 5.51 -23.90
CA ASP A 309 -3.71 5.31 -23.48
C ASP A 309 -3.88 5.53 -21.97
N TYR A 310 -3.01 4.96 -21.13
CA TYR A 310 -3.03 5.24 -19.70
C TYR A 310 -2.77 6.71 -19.37
N LYS A 311 -1.80 7.36 -20.04
CA LYS A 311 -1.55 8.80 -19.85
C LYS A 311 -2.81 9.62 -20.11
N ARG A 312 -3.57 9.31 -21.17
CA ARG A 312 -4.84 10.00 -21.48
C ARG A 312 -5.90 9.78 -20.40
N VAL A 313 -6.00 8.57 -19.85
CA VAL A 313 -6.91 8.29 -18.72
C VAL A 313 -6.50 9.08 -17.48
N MET A 314 -5.21 9.08 -17.13
CA MET A 314 -4.68 9.83 -15.99
C MET A 314 -4.93 11.34 -16.15
N ALA A 315 -4.63 11.91 -17.32
CA ALA A 315 -4.86 13.32 -17.63
C ALA A 315 -6.35 13.70 -17.47
N ARG A 316 -7.27 12.87 -17.97
CA ARG A 316 -8.72 13.09 -17.81
C ARG A 316 -9.15 13.05 -16.34
N LYS A 317 -8.59 12.13 -15.54
CA LYS A 317 -8.92 12.01 -14.10
C LYS A 317 -8.36 13.19 -13.29
N GLY A 318 -7.32 13.86 -13.78
CA GLY A 318 -6.69 14.98 -13.10
C GLY A 318 -5.94 14.52 -11.85
N LYS A 319 -6.09 15.26 -10.75
CA LYS A 319 -5.45 14.88 -9.48
C LYS A 319 -5.99 13.54 -8.99
N HIS A 320 -5.10 12.56 -8.88
CA HIS A 320 -5.45 11.22 -8.42
C HIS A 320 -6.00 11.23 -7.00
N TYR A 321 -7.04 10.43 -6.77
CA TYR A 321 -7.68 10.26 -5.47
C TYR A 321 -6.80 9.44 -4.53
N VAL A 322 -6.73 9.85 -3.27
CA VAL A 322 -6.03 9.14 -2.19
C VAL A 322 -7.09 8.56 -1.26
N SER A 323 -7.12 7.24 -1.14
CA SER A 323 -8.06 6.52 -0.27
C SER A 323 -7.64 6.58 1.19
N SER A 324 -8.57 6.33 2.10
CA SER A 324 -8.29 6.01 3.52
C SER A 324 -8.12 4.51 3.76
N ASP A 325 -8.27 3.67 2.73
CA ASP A 325 -8.00 2.24 2.82
C ASP A 325 -6.50 1.95 2.90
N THR A 326 -6.08 1.19 3.92
CA THR A 326 -4.66 0.91 4.18
C THR A 326 -3.99 0.09 3.06
N LEU A 327 -4.73 -0.78 2.37
CA LEU A 327 -4.20 -1.49 1.22
C LEU A 327 -3.98 -0.54 0.05
N ASP A 328 -5.00 0.25 -0.33
CA ASP A 328 -4.89 1.23 -1.42
C ASP A 328 -3.75 2.23 -1.18
N LEU A 329 -3.60 2.75 0.05
CA LEU A 329 -2.50 3.65 0.41
C LEU A 329 -1.13 3.00 0.19
N GLY A 330 -0.98 1.75 0.63
CA GLY A 330 0.24 0.99 0.46
C GLY A 330 0.59 0.69 -0.99
N MET A 331 -0.40 0.22 -1.76
CA MET A 331 -0.23 -0.07 -3.17
C MET A 331 0.01 1.22 -3.98
N THR A 332 -0.62 2.33 -3.61
CA THR A 332 -0.35 3.65 -4.23
C THR A 332 1.08 4.10 -3.98
N LEU A 333 1.57 3.99 -2.74
CA LEU A 333 2.97 4.32 -2.42
C LEU A 333 3.94 3.42 -3.19
N TRP A 334 3.65 2.12 -3.29
CA TRP A 334 4.42 1.21 -4.11
C TRP A 334 4.38 1.60 -5.60
N THR A 335 3.26 2.00 -6.17
CA THR A 335 3.27 2.37 -7.59
C THR A 335 4.00 3.70 -7.81
N ALA A 336 3.77 4.69 -6.93
CA ALA A 336 4.38 6.01 -7.01
C ALA A 336 5.91 5.99 -6.83
N HIS A 337 6.47 5.08 -6.02
CA HIS A 337 7.91 5.08 -5.74
C HIS A 337 8.78 4.88 -7.00
N TRP A 338 8.24 4.25 -8.05
CA TRP A 338 8.96 4.02 -9.31
C TRP A 338 9.30 5.31 -10.05
N LEU A 339 8.50 6.37 -9.86
CA LEU A 339 8.61 7.64 -10.60
C LEU A 339 8.67 8.87 -9.67
N SER A 340 8.64 8.67 -8.36
CA SER A 340 8.82 9.73 -7.37
C SER A 340 10.20 10.39 -7.52
N GLY A 341 10.25 11.71 -7.40
CA GLY A 341 11.42 12.53 -7.68
C GLY A 341 11.72 12.77 -9.16
N ARG A 342 10.85 12.31 -10.06
CA ARG A 342 11.05 12.39 -11.52
C ARG A 342 9.84 12.89 -12.26
N GLU A 343 8.67 12.40 -11.87
CA GLU A 343 7.40 12.89 -12.36
C GLU A 343 6.65 13.56 -11.21
N ASP A 344 6.21 14.80 -11.45
CA ASP A 344 5.56 15.62 -10.43
C ASP A 344 4.31 14.95 -9.87
N TRP A 345 3.52 14.28 -10.72
CA TRP A 345 2.31 13.58 -10.28
C TRP A 345 2.63 12.43 -9.32
N ALA A 346 3.72 11.71 -9.53
CA ALA A 346 4.11 10.57 -8.69
C ALA A 346 4.64 11.06 -7.34
N THR A 347 5.42 12.14 -7.37
CA THR A 347 5.93 12.81 -6.16
C THR A 347 4.81 13.40 -5.32
N ASP A 348 3.88 14.14 -5.95
CA ASP A 348 2.69 14.70 -5.30
C ASP A 348 1.80 13.60 -4.71
N LEU A 349 1.50 12.55 -5.49
CA LEU A 349 0.68 11.44 -5.04
C LEU A 349 1.31 10.72 -3.85
N GLY A 350 2.61 10.43 -3.91
CA GLY A 350 3.36 9.83 -2.81
C GLY A 350 3.30 10.68 -1.53
N ASN A 351 3.51 11.99 -1.65
CA ASN A 351 3.43 12.92 -0.52
C ASN A 351 2.02 12.97 0.09
N ARG A 352 0.96 13.01 -0.74
CA ARG A 352 -0.42 12.99 -0.25
C ARG A 352 -0.78 11.67 0.43
N CYS A 353 -0.30 10.53 -0.08
CA CYS A 353 -0.45 9.23 0.60
C CYS A 353 0.27 9.20 1.95
N ILE A 354 1.50 9.73 2.03
CA ILE A 354 2.24 9.85 3.30
C ILE A 354 1.45 10.68 4.31
N LEU A 355 0.89 11.82 3.89
CA LEU A 355 0.06 12.66 4.75
C LEU A 355 -1.20 11.93 5.20
N GLN A 356 -1.87 11.20 4.31
CA GLN A 356 -3.07 10.44 4.66
C GLN A 356 -2.78 9.29 5.63
N ILE A 357 -1.64 8.60 5.49
CA ILE A 357 -1.23 7.54 6.43
C ILE A 357 -1.00 8.13 7.83
N ARG A 358 -0.34 9.29 7.92
CA ARG A 358 -0.12 9.98 9.20
C ARG A 358 -1.44 10.46 9.80
N ASP A 359 -2.34 11.01 9.00
CA ASP A 359 -3.67 11.43 9.47
C ASP A 359 -4.45 10.23 10.03
N LEU A 360 -4.50 9.13 9.29
CA LEU A 360 -5.18 7.89 9.69
C LEU A 360 -4.60 7.28 10.97
N PHE A 361 -3.27 7.24 11.11
CA PHE A 361 -2.62 6.57 12.24
C PHE A 361 -2.51 7.48 13.47
N ASP A 362 -2.18 8.76 13.29
CA ASP A 362 -1.89 9.68 14.39
C ASP A 362 -3.11 10.49 14.84
N ARG A 363 -3.95 10.94 13.90
CA ARG A 363 -5.10 11.80 14.21
C ARG A 363 -6.39 11.02 14.39
N GLU A 364 -6.63 10.01 13.55
CA GLU A 364 -7.83 9.16 13.64
C GLU A 364 -7.65 7.97 14.61
N GLY A 365 -6.43 7.68 15.05
CA GLY A 365 -6.15 6.58 15.99
C GLY A 365 -6.48 5.20 15.41
N TYR A 366 -6.31 5.00 14.10
CA TYR A 366 -6.67 3.74 13.44
C TYR A 366 -6.00 2.52 14.10
N LEU A 367 -4.72 2.64 14.49
CA LEU A 367 -3.98 1.55 15.13
C LEU A 367 -4.42 1.27 16.58
N ASP A 368 -5.15 2.19 17.21
CA ASP A 368 -5.77 1.99 18.53
C ASP A 368 -7.05 1.15 18.43
N THR A 369 -7.62 1.03 17.22
CA THR A 369 -8.78 0.16 16.99
C THR A 369 -8.40 -1.30 17.24
N PRO A 370 -9.20 -2.07 18.00
CA PRO A 370 -8.91 -3.47 18.27
C PRO A 370 -8.72 -4.29 16.98
N VAL A 371 -7.67 -5.11 16.94
CA VAL A 371 -7.26 -5.91 15.75
C VAL A 371 -8.38 -6.73 15.12
N ARG A 372 -9.38 -7.17 15.90
CA ARG A 372 -10.55 -7.93 15.40
C ARG A 372 -11.46 -7.14 14.44
N PHE A 373 -11.33 -5.82 14.40
CA PHE A 373 -12.06 -4.93 13.50
C PHE A 373 -11.21 -4.43 12.33
N ARG A 374 -9.97 -4.92 12.23
CA ARG A 374 -9.02 -4.55 11.18
C ARG A 374 -8.65 -5.77 10.35
N LEU A 375 -7.99 -5.55 9.22
CA LEU A 375 -7.62 -6.62 8.29
C LEU A 375 -6.11 -6.59 8.05
N ALA A 376 -5.42 -7.65 8.51
CA ALA A 376 -3.97 -7.76 8.48
C ALA A 376 -3.35 -7.51 7.10
N PHE A 377 -3.87 -8.17 6.06
CA PHE A 377 -3.34 -8.02 4.71
C PHE A 377 -3.42 -6.58 4.19
N ARG A 378 -4.42 -5.78 4.62
CA ARG A 378 -4.55 -4.39 4.20
C ARG A 378 -3.46 -3.52 4.81
N GLU A 379 -3.20 -3.68 6.10
CA GLU A 379 -2.13 -2.97 6.80
C GLU A 379 -0.73 -3.41 6.34
N PHE A 380 -0.55 -4.69 6.03
CA PHE A 380 0.68 -5.17 5.39
C PHE A 380 0.92 -4.53 4.02
N GLY A 381 -0.14 -4.17 3.29
CA GLY A 381 -0.05 -3.32 2.11
C GLY A 381 0.61 -1.97 2.42
N THR A 382 0.18 -1.28 3.48
CA THR A 382 0.79 -0.02 3.92
C THR A 382 2.28 -0.19 4.25
N CYS A 383 2.64 -1.24 5.00
CA CYS A 383 4.03 -1.55 5.32
C CYS A 383 4.89 -1.77 4.06
N LEU A 384 4.36 -2.50 3.07
CA LEU A 384 5.01 -2.68 1.76
C LEU A 384 5.28 -1.34 1.09
N GLY A 385 4.25 -0.48 0.99
CA GLY A 385 4.36 0.85 0.39
C GLY A 385 5.42 1.73 1.06
N ILE A 386 5.42 1.77 2.40
CA ILE A 386 6.42 2.50 3.20
C ILE A 386 7.83 1.95 2.94
N GLY A 387 7.98 0.62 2.93
CA GLY A 387 9.28 -0.03 2.71
C GLY A 387 9.83 0.13 1.28
N CYS A 388 8.97 0.35 0.29
CA CYS A 388 9.38 0.70 -1.07
C CYS A 388 9.74 2.18 -1.18
N MET A 389 8.90 3.07 -0.66
CA MET A 389 9.06 4.53 -0.77
C MET A 389 10.33 5.04 -0.07
N PHE A 390 10.68 4.47 1.09
CA PHE A 390 11.83 4.92 1.85
C PHE A 390 12.99 3.93 1.79
N ASP A 391 14.20 4.43 1.56
CA ASP A 391 15.40 3.61 1.69
C ASP A 391 15.62 3.15 3.13
N PRO A 392 16.17 1.93 3.36
CA PRO A 392 16.43 1.43 4.70
C PRO A 392 17.27 2.40 5.54
N GLY A 393 18.27 3.05 4.91
CA GLY A 393 19.15 4.04 5.54
C GLY A 393 18.61 5.46 5.63
N SER A 394 17.39 5.74 5.14
CA SER A 394 16.79 7.08 5.25
C SER A 394 16.65 7.49 6.72
N LYS A 395 17.12 8.70 7.02
CA LYS A 395 17.11 9.31 8.36
C LYS A 395 16.11 10.43 8.52
N SER A 396 15.31 10.73 7.49
CA SER A 396 14.30 11.77 7.59
C SER A 396 13.27 11.39 8.66
N GLU A 397 12.80 12.39 9.40
CA GLU A 397 11.85 12.20 10.50
C GLU A 397 10.61 11.43 10.03
N VAL A 398 10.05 11.80 8.87
CA VAL A 398 8.90 11.13 8.25
C VAL A 398 9.19 9.65 7.96
N ALA A 399 10.38 9.32 7.45
CA ALA A 399 10.73 7.94 7.17
C ALA A 399 10.88 7.12 8.45
N LEU A 400 11.48 7.69 9.49
CA LEU A 400 11.65 7.02 10.79
C LEU A 400 10.30 6.76 11.47
N ASP A 401 9.42 7.77 11.45
CA ASP A 401 8.06 7.68 11.99
C ASP A 401 7.23 6.59 11.29
N LEU A 402 7.13 6.63 9.97
CA LEU A 402 6.35 5.64 9.22
C LEU A 402 6.94 4.22 9.29
N LYS A 403 8.27 4.09 9.36
CA LYS A 403 8.91 2.79 9.64
C LYS A 403 8.53 2.29 11.04
N SER A 404 8.51 3.17 12.05
CA SER A 404 8.06 2.82 13.41
C SER A 404 6.61 2.32 13.41
N ARG A 405 5.72 2.99 12.67
CA ARG A 405 4.33 2.53 12.47
C ARG A 405 4.24 1.17 11.77
N SER A 406 5.11 0.91 10.79
CA SER A 406 5.18 -0.40 10.13
C SER A 406 5.61 -1.51 11.09
N GLU A 407 6.58 -1.24 11.98
CA GLU A 407 7.00 -2.19 13.01
C GLU A 407 5.90 -2.42 14.07
N GLU A 408 5.15 -1.38 14.43
CA GLU A 408 3.98 -1.50 15.30
C GLU A 408 2.93 -2.45 14.69
N ILE A 409 2.56 -2.26 13.43
CA ILE A 409 1.65 -3.15 12.69
C ILE A 409 2.16 -4.59 12.69
N LEU A 410 3.42 -4.81 12.32
CA LEU A 410 4.02 -6.14 12.25
C LEU A 410 4.03 -6.84 13.63
N SER A 411 4.33 -6.10 14.70
CA SER A 411 4.34 -6.59 16.07
C SER A 411 2.93 -6.93 16.59
N GLN A 412 1.94 -6.07 16.31
CA GLN A 412 0.55 -6.32 16.68
C GLN A 412 0.03 -7.59 16.01
N TRP A 413 0.25 -7.76 14.70
CA TRP A 413 -0.25 -8.91 13.95
C TRP A 413 0.54 -10.20 14.14
N GLU A 414 1.79 -10.15 14.61
CA GLU A 414 2.60 -11.35 14.88
C GLU A 414 1.86 -12.37 15.76
N LYS A 415 1.09 -11.88 16.73
CA LYS A 415 0.29 -12.71 17.65
C LYS A 415 -0.96 -13.34 17.00
N TYR A 416 -1.41 -12.82 15.86
CA TYR A 416 -2.74 -13.13 15.30
C TYR A 416 -2.71 -13.67 13.87
N THR A 417 -1.58 -13.62 13.17
CA THR A 417 -1.43 -14.11 11.78
C THR A 417 -1.77 -15.60 11.61
N SER A 418 -1.66 -16.40 12.68
CA SER A 418 -2.07 -17.81 12.73
C SER A 418 -3.37 -18.05 13.50
N SER A 419 -4.04 -17.00 13.97
CA SER A 419 -5.20 -17.11 14.85
C SER A 419 -6.51 -17.28 14.08
N ALA A 420 -7.55 -17.70 14.81
CA ALA A 420 -8.93 -17.76 14.30
C ALA A 420 -9.52 -16.38 13.94
N LEU A 421 -8.83 -15.27 14.26
CA LEU A 421 -9.28 -13.93 13.87
C LEU A 421 -9.11 -13.63 12.39
N THR A 422 -8.24 -14.36 11.69
CA THR A 422 -8.11 -14.23 10.23
C THR A 422 -9.04 -15.24 9.57
N PRO A 423 -10.06 -14.81 8.81
CA PRO A 423 -10.92 -15.71 8.05
C PRO A 423 -10.10 -16.67 7.17
N GLU A 424 -10.54 -17.93 7.07
CA GLU A 424 -9.76 -18.98 6.38
C GLU A 424 -9.42 -18.63 4.93
N ASP A 425 -10.36 -18.02 4.22
CA ASP A 425 -10.23 -17.55 2.84
C ASP A 425 -9.21 -16.40 2.69
N LEU A 426 -9.01 -15.60 3.74
CA LEU A 426 -8.06 -14.48 3.79
C LEU A 426 -6.69 -14.87 4.34
N LYS A 427 -6.51 -16.09 4.89
CA LYS A 427 -5.21 -16.52 5.40
C LYS A 427 -4.12 -16.53 4.33
N PRO A 428 -4.33 -17.08 3.11
CA PRO A 428 -3.26 -17.14 2.11
C PRO A 428 -2.73 -15.76 1.71
N ILE A 429 -3.62 -14.82 1.42
CA ILE A 429 -3.25 -13.43 1.08
C ILE A 429 -2.56 -12.75 2.26
N THR A 430 -3.06 -12.93 3.48
CA THR A 430 -2.45 -12.37 4.69
C THR A 430 -1.01 -12.86 4.89
N ARG A 431 -0.74 -14.14 4.59
CA ARG A 431 0.60 -14.73 4.74
C ARG A 431 1.60 -14.21 3.72
N VAL A 432 1.24 -14.19 2.44
CA VAL A 432 2.16 -13.69 1.41
C VAL A 432 2.42 -12.19 1.59
N MET A 433 1.41 -11.42 2.00
CA MET A 433 1.58 -9.99 2.29
C MET A 433 2.38 -9.74 3.58
N ASN A 434 2.29 -10.61 4.58
CA ASN A 434 3.16 -10.53 5.77
C ASN A 434 4.64 -10.64 5.37
N SER A 435 4.99 -11.64 4.56
CA SER A 435 6.36 -11.80 4.04
C SER A 435 6.82 -10.52 3.34
N THR A 436 6.01 -10.00 2.42
CA THR A 436 6.32 -8.77 1.68
C THR A 436 6.41 -7.53 2.59
N ALA A 437 5.62 -7.44 3.67
CA ALA A 437 5.72 -6.37 4.65
C ALA A 437 6.99 -6.45 5.51
N LEU A 438 7.48 -7.66 5.81
CA LEU A 438 8.75 -7.87 6.52
C LEU A 438 9.95 -7.45 5.66
N ILE A 439 9.93 -7.84 4.39
CA ILE A 439 10.99 -7.58 3.41
C ILE A 439 10.34 -7.30 2.05
N PRO A 440 10.17 -6.02 1.64
CA PRO A 440 9.56 -5.66 0.36
C PRO A 440 10.26 -6.30 -0.86
N GLY A 441 11.59 -6.44 -0.79
CA GLY A 441 12.39 -7.22 -1.72
C GLY A 441 12.12 -6.88 -3.19
N ALA A 442 11.68 -7.87 -3.96
CA ALA A 442 11.40 -7.78 -5.40
C ALA A 442 10.40 -6.68 -5.82
N PHE A 443 9.61 -6.13 -4.89
CA PHE A 443 8.75 -4.96 -5.15
C PHE A 443 9.50 -3.64 -5.27
N LYS A 444 10.69 -3.55 -4.66
CA LYS A 444 11.48 -2.31 -4.56
C LYS A 444 12.31 -2.09 -5.83
N ALA A 445 12.26 -0.86 -6.36
CA ALA A 445 13.14 -0.42 -7.42
C ALA A 445 14.61 -0.61 -7.02
N GLY A 446 15.41 -1.14 -7.95
CA GLY A 446 16.83 -1.38 -7.74
C GLY A 446 17.15 -2.72 -7.09
N PHE A 447 16.13 -3.49 -6.67
CA PHE A 447 16.37 -4.71 -5.90
C PHE A 447 17.18 -5.75 -6.69
N PHE A 448 16.94 -5.95 -7.99
CA PHE A 448 17.75 -6.84 -8.83
C PHE A 448 18.93 -6.16 -9.51
N GLY A 449 19.34 -4.98 -9.02
CA GLY A 449 20.37 -4.15 -9.65
C GLY A 449 19.75 -2.99 -10.42
N ARG A 450 20.46 -2.47 -11.42
CA ARG A 450 20.00 -1.30 -12.18
C ARG A 450 18.66 -1.57 -12.86
N GLU A 451 17.71 -0.67 -12.65
CA GLU A 451 16.40 -0.74 -13.32
C GLU A 451 16.52 -0.27 -14.79
N PRO A 452 15.74 -0.85 -15.73
CA PRO A 452 15.91 -0.59 -17.15
C PRO A 452 15.15 0.64 -17.66
N ILE A 453 14.32 1.31 -16.85
CA ILE A 453 13.59 2.52 -17.27
C ILE A 453 14.61 3.60 -17.70
N ARG A 454 14.74 3.86 -19.01
CA ARG A 454 15.82 4.72 -19.56
C ARG A 454 15.78 6.17 -19.04
N ASP A 455 14.63 6.64 -18.58
CA ASP A 455 14.51 7.92 -17.87
C ASP A 455 15.11 7.89 -16.44
N LEU A 456 15.74 6.78 -16.02
CA LEU A 456 16.59 6.68 -14.81
C LEU A 456 18.03 7.17 -15.04
N GLU A 457 18.42 7.53 -16.27
CA GLU A 457 19.79 7.97 -16.58
C GLU A 457 20.01 9.49 -16.65
N GLU A 458 18.95 10.31 -16.74
CA GLU A 458 19.07 11.78 -16.72
C GLU A 458 18.26 12.38 -15.57
N GLY A 459 18.76 12.17 -14.36
CA GLY A 459 18.23 12.78 -13.15
C GLY A 459 19.23 12.62 -12.01
N ILE A 460 20.07 13.65 -11.85
CA ILE A 460 20.77 14.14 -10.65
C ILE A 460 20.90 13.12 -9.51
N PRO A 461 22.12 12.84 -8.98
CA PRO A 461 22.30 11.94 -7.84
C PRO A 461 21.32 12.34 -6.74
N ILE A 462 20.66 11.35 -6.12
CA ILE A 462 19.73 11.50 -4.98
C ILE A 462 20.30 12.59 -4.07
N MET A 463 19.85 13.83 -4.27
CA MET A 463 20.35 14.95 -3.51
C MET A 463 19.73 14.75 -2.15
N HIS A 464 20.59 14.70 -1.13
CA HIS A 464 20.21 14.92 0.24
C HIS A 464 19.18 16.05 0.25
N LEU A 465 17.91 15.70 0.47
CA LEU A 465 16.87 16.68 0.71
C LEU A 465 17.38 17.51 1.88
N HIS A 466 17.77 18.75 1.62
CA HIS A 466 18.05 19.70 2.67
C HIS A 466 16.70 19.96 3.36
N GLU A 467 16.53 19.24 4.47
CA GLU A 467 15.43 19.33 5.42
C GLU A 467 15.24 20.80 5.84
N GLY A 468 14.06 21.37 5.60
CA GLY A 468 13.67 22.63 6.25
C GLY A 468 12.67 23.51 5.51
N ALA A 469 12.75 23.67 4.18
CA ALA A 469 12.08 24.81 3.55
C ALA A 469 10.63 24.57 3.07
N VAL A 470 10.27 23.33 2.71
CA VAL A 470 8.97 23.06 2.05
C VAL A 470 7.89 22.61 3.05
N LEU A 471 8.25 21.84 4.07
CA LEU A 471 7.31 21.39 5.12
C LEU A 471 6.94 22.54 6.10
N GLY A 472 7.87 23.46 6.38
CA GLY A 472 7.60 24.62 7.24
C GLY A 472 6.56 25.59 6.66
N ARG A 473 6.57 25.79 5.34
CA ARG A 473 5.62 26.71 4.68
C ARG A 473 4.20 26.15 4.57
N MET A 474 4.05 24.83 4.41
CA MET A 474 2.72 24.18 4.41
C MET A 474 2.11 24.08 5.82
N TYR A 475 2.92 23.84 6.85
CA TYR A 475 2.43 23.76 8.24
C TYR A 475 2.00 25.14 8.78
N ILE A 476 2.71 26.20 8.41
CA ILE A 476 2.32 27.58 8.77
C ILE A 476 1.03 27.98 8.03
N ALA A 477 0.87 27.65 6.74
CA ALA A 477 -0.34 27.95 5.99
C ALA A 477 -1.59 27.24 6.56
N TYR A 478 -1.44 25.99 7.03
CA TYR A 478 -2.55 25.23 7.62
C TYR A 478 -2.90 25.70 9.04
N THR A 479 -1.92 26.21 9.79
CA THR A 479 -2.15 26.77 11.14
C THR A 479 -2.76 28.17 11.07
N VAL A 480 -2.35 28.99 10.10
CA VAL A 480 -2.91 30.33 9.86
C VAL A 480 -4.34 30.26 9.32
N ALA A 481 -4.64 29.30 8.43
CA ALA A 481 -6.00 29.11 7.91
C ALA A 481 -7.02 28.73 9.01
N ASN A 482 -6.61 27.93 10.00
CA ASN A 482 -7.48 27.56 11.12
C ASN A 482 -7.61 28.64 12.21
N ALA A 483 -6.65 29.56 12.30
CA ALA A 483 -6.72 30.72 13.20
C ALA A 483 -7.68 31.81 12.71
N ILE A 484 -7.99 31.86 11.40
CA ILE A 484 -8.87 32.86 10.79
C ILE A 484 -10.37 32.53 10.97
N SER A 485 -10.71 31.34 11.47
CA SER A 485 -12.09 30.87 11.66
C SER A 485 -12.69 31.09 13.06
N SER A 486 -12.07 31.90 13.93
CA SER A 486 -12.62 32.24 15.25
C SER A 486 -12.84 33.77 15.40
N PRO A 487 -14.06 34.25 15.66
CA PRO A 487 -14.35 35.69 15.78
C PRO A 487 -13.74 36.41 16.99
N GLU A 488 -12.96 35.76 17.86
CA GLU A 488 -12.52 36.36 19.14
C GLU A 488 -11.00 36.66 19.24
N ALA A 489 -10.21 36.50 18.19
CA ALA A 489 -8.75 36.67 18.26
C ALA A 489 -8.20 38.00 17.70
N TRP A 490 -9.03 39.02 17.50
CA TRP A 490 -8.57 40.36 17.09
C TRP A 490 -8.28 41.25 18.30
N GLY A 491 -7.18 40.97 18.99
CA GLY A 491 -6.72 41.85 20.07
C GLY A 491 -5.73 41.21 21.02
N LYS A 492 -4.56 40.79 20.53
CA LYS A 492 -3.27 40.67 21.25
C LYS A 492 -2.29 39.79 20.45
N ALA A 493 -1.55 40.38 19.52
CA ALA A 493 -0.28 39.81 19.03
C ALA A 493 0.51 40.82 18.19
N VAL A 494 0.89 41.96 18.76
CA VAL A 494 1.99 42.77 18.23
C VAL A 494 2.81 43.29 19.40
N THR A 495 3.87 42.56 19.75
CA THR A 495 5.11 43.09 20.35
C THR A 495 6.17 41.99 20.36
N VAL A 496 7.43 42.41 20.20
CA VAL A 496 8.71 41.65 20.24
C VAL A 496 9.10 41.05 18.88
N SER A 497 10.28 41.32 18.28
CA SER A 497 11.37 42.26 18.53
C SER A 497 12.23 42.24 17.25
N SER A 498 12.67 43.41 16.82
CA SER A 498 13.72 43.63 15.83
C SER A 498 15.03 42.98 16.29
N ASP A 499 15.71 42.24 15.42
CA ASP A 499 17.16 42.31 15.23
C ASP A 499 17.59 41.47 14.02
N THR A 500 18.62 41.97 13.35
CA THR A 500 19.37 41.45 12.19
C THR A 500 18.90 41.89 10.79
N ASP A 501 19.71 42.80 10.26
CA ASP A 501 19.80 43.27 8.88
C ASP A 501 20.05 42.12 7.89
N GLU A 502 19.20 42.00 6.87
CA GLU A 502 19.66 41.66 5.53
C GLU A 502 18.65 42.20 4.50
N VAL A 503 19.09 43.20 3.74
CA VAL A 503 18.35 43.77 2.61
C VAL A 503 18.45 42.79 1.45
N VAL A 504 17.33 42.15 1.11
CA VAL A 504 17.10 41.60 -0.24
C VAL A 504 15.82 42.22 -0.77
N GLU A 505 15.98 43.20 -1.66
CA GLU A 505 14.90 43.70 -2.49
C GLU A 505 14.37 42.55 -3.38
N SER A 506 13.10 42.16 -3.20
CA SER A 506 12.34 41.50 -4.27
C SER A 506 10.98 42.16 -4.38
N THR A 507 10.85 43.02 -5.38
CA THR A 507 9.72 43.90 -5.69
C THR A 507 8.51 43.19 -6.34
N ASP A 508 8.26 41.91 -6.05
CA ASP A 508 7.19 41.14 -6.73
C ASP A 508 6.05 40.63 -5.83
N ALA A 509 6.05 40.92 -4.53
CA ALA A 509 4.98 40.47 -3.62
C ALA A 509 3.81 41.47 -3.47
N VAL A 510 3.95 42.71 -3.94
CA VAL A 510 2.95 43.77 -3.71
C VAL A 510 1.98 43.94 -4.90
N ASN A 511 2.31 43.44 -6.09
CA ASN A 511 1.42 43.54 -7.27
C ASN A 511 0.38 42.41 -7.39
N THR A 512 0.54 41.30 -6.65
CA THR A 512 -0.39 40.16 -6.75
C THR A 512 -1.63 40.33 -5.86
N ALA A 513 -1.59 41.21 -4.86
CA ALA A 513 -2.74 41.50 -3.99
C ALA A 513 -3.74 42.49 -4.62
N TYR A 514 -3.34 43.28 -5.62
CA TYR A 514 -4.20 44.28 -6.26
C TYR A 514 -5.02 43.73 -7.44
N LEU A 515 -4.79 42.49 -7.87
CA LEU A 515 -5.47 41.85 -9.00
C LEU A 515 -6.51 40.79 -8.61
N PHE A 516 -6.64 40.46 -7.31
CA PHE A 516 -7.61 39.48 -6.81
C PHE A 516 -8.88 40.09 -6.22
N GLU A 517 -8.94 41.41 -6.02
CA GLU A 517 -10.08 42.08 -5.36
C GLU A 517 -11.07 42.74 -6.35
N LYS A 518 -10.92 42.52 -7.67
CA LYS A 518 -11.76 43.16 -8.70
C LYS A 518 -12.55 42.22 -9.63
N ARG A 519 -12.75 40.96 -9.24
CA ARG A 519 -13.67 40.02 -9.94
C ARG A 519 -14.49 39.21 -8.95
N MET A 520 -15.40 39.88 -8.25
CA MET A 520 -16.66 39.29 -7.77
C MET A 520 -17.65 40.43 -7.52
N GLU A 521 -18.23 40.96 -8.60
CA GLU A 521 -19.56 41.56 -8.53
C GLU A 521 -20.57 40.54 -9.10
N PRO A 522 -21.75 40.37 -8.47
CA PRO A 522 -22.78 39.45 -8.94
C PRO A 522 -23.64 40.13 -10.02
N ASP A 523 -23.78 39.49 -11.19
CA ASP A 523 -24.70 39.91 -12.25
C ASP A 523 -26.10 39.29 -12.00
N PRO A 524 -27.20 40.07 -11.97
CA PRO A 524 -28.55 39.57 -11.77
C PRO A 524 -29.29 39.27 -13.09
N CYS A 525 -30.12 38.23 -13.07
CA CYS A 525 -31.29 37.99 -13.94
C CYS A 525 -31.09 37.95 -15.49
N HIS A 526 -31.47 36.83 -16.12
CA HIS A 526 -32.67 36.77 -16.97
C HIS A 526 -32.97 35.35 -17.47
N GLU A 527 -34.23 34.95 -17.25
CA GLU A 527 -35.11 33.92 -17.88
C GLU A 527 -34.59 32.51 -18.21
#